data_AF-A0A180FXF9-F1
#
_entry.id   AF-A0A180FXF9-F1
#
_cell.length_a   1.000
_cell.length_b   1.000
_cell.length_c   1.000
_cell.angle_alpha   90.00
_cell.angle_beta   90.00
_cell.angle_gamma   90.00
#
_symmetry.space_group_name_H-M   'P 1'
#
loop_
_entity.id
_entity.type
_entity.pdbx_description
1 polymer ?
#
loop_
_entity_poly.entity_id
_entity_poly.type
_entity_poly.pdbx_seq_one_letter_code
_entity_poly.pdbx_strand_id
1 'polypeptide(L)'
;MPLEIDLKTGCHHQIRAQLAKAGSPIKGDLKYGFDRSNKDGGISLHARKAEFIHPVSKQLVVITAVVFSPMRFGGGVFAACLGK
;
A
#
# COMPACT_ATOMS: atom_id res chain seq x y z
N MET A 1 -0.92 -3.97 14.40
CA MET A 1 -0.95 -2.57 13.93
C MET A 1 -0.64 -2.55 12.45
N PRO A 2 -1.43 -1.86 11.60
CA PRO A 2 -1.09 -1.65 10.19
C PRO A 2 0.11 -0.68 10.08
N LEU A 3 1.02 -0.93 9.14
CA LEU A 3 2.10 -0.01 8.81
C LEU A 3 1.64 0.95 7.70
N GLU A 4 1.69 2.25 7.96
CA GLU A 4 1.37 3.32 6.99
C GLU A 4 2.64 3.83 6.31
N ILE A 5 2.58 4.14 5.01
CA ILE A 5 3.74 4.51 4.20
C ILE A 5 3.41 5.72 3.35
N ASP A 6 4.09 6.83 3.60
CA ASP A 6 4.00 8.07 2.83
C ASP A 6 4.87 8.00 1.56
N LEU A 7 4.28 8.22 0.39
CA LEU A 7 4.95 8.10 -0.91
C LEU A 7 5.32 9.46 -1.49
N LYS A 8 6.62 9.79 -1.46
CA LYS A 8 7.16 10.99 -2.11
C LYS A 8 7.40 10.83 -3.62
N THR A 9 7.55 9.58 -4.06
CA THR A 9 7.87 9.19 -5.45
C THR A 9 7.05 7.97 -5.85
N GLY A 10 6.80 7.81 -7.17
CA GLY A 10 5.91 6.79 -7.73
C GLY A 10 6.61 5.75 -8.61
N CYS A 11 7.78 5.25 -8.22
CA CYS A 11 8.48 4.24 -9.03
C CYS A 11 7.77 2.87 -9.00
N HIS A 12 7.90 2.11 -10.09
CA HIS A 12 7.34 0.75 -10.18
C HIS A 12 7.84 -0.13 -9.01
N HIS A 13 6.89 -0.69 -8.24
CA HIS A 13 7.17 -1.55 -7.08
C HIS A 13 7.98 -0.91 -5.96
N GLN A 14 8.01 0.42 -5.85
CA GLN A 14 8.80 1.13 -4.84
C GLN A 14 8.57 0.61 -3.42
N ILE A 15 7.30 0.50 -3.00
CA ILE A 15 6.94 0.03 -1.66
C ILE A 15 7.38 -1.42 -1.43
N ARG A 16 7.16 -2.28 -2.42
CA ARG A 16 7.51 -3.70 -2.36
C ARG A 16 9.02 -3.88 -2.17
N ALA A 17 9.82 -3.15 -2.96
CA ALA A 17 11.28 -3.20 -2.89
C ALA A 17 11.83 -2.57 -1.60
N GLN A 18 11.27 -1.45 -1.14
CA GLN A 18 11.68 -0.79 0.09
C GLN A 18 11.38 -1.64 1.32
N LEU A 19 10.19 -2.23 1.39
CA LEU A 19 9.78 -3.09 2.51
C LEU A 19 10.58 -4.40 2.57
N ALA A 20 10.84 -5.01 1.41
CA ALA A 20 11.72 -6.17 1.34
C ALA A 20 13.16 -5.83 1.78
N LYS A 21 13.68 -4.68 1.37
CA LYS A 21 15.01 -4.21 1.80
C LYS A 21 15.06 -3.85 3.29
N ALA A 22 13.95 -3.40 3.87
CA ALA A 22 13.81 -3.15 5.30
C ALA A 22 13.63 -4.45 6.13
N GLY A 23 13.60 -5.63 5.50
CA GLY A 23 13.44 -6.91 6.19
C GLY A 23 11.99 -7.25 6.57
N SER A 24 11.02 -6.48 6.08
CA SER A 24 9.58 -6.71 6.31
C SER A 24 8.83 -6.84 4.98
N PRO A 25 9.07 -7.92 4.20
CA PRO A 25 8.42 -8.10 2.90
C PRO A 25 6.89 -8.20 3.04
N ILE A 26 6.18 -7.72 2.02
CA ILE A 26 4.72 -7.73 2.03
C ILE A 26 4.20 -9.16 1.92
N LYS A 27 3.19 -9.48 2.73
CA LYS A 27 2.52 -10.78 2.68
C LYS A 27 1.93 -11.05 1.29
N GLY A 28 2.32 -12.19 0.72
CA GLY A 28 1.93 -12.63 -0.62
C GLY A 28 2.86 -12.17 -1.74
N ASP A 29 3.93 -11.41 -1.43
CA ASP A 29 4.89 -10.96 -2.43
C ASP A 29 6.01 -11.99 -2.68
N LEU A 30 5.75 -12.93 -3.60
CA LEU A 30 6.71 -13.97 -4.00
C LEU A 30 7.99 -13.39 -4.65
N LYS A 31 7.90 -12.22 -5.29
CA LYS A 31 9.03 -11.65 -6.04
C LYS A 31 10.07 -11.02 -5.12
N TYR A 32 9.64 -10.49 -3.97
CA TYR A 32 10.50 -9.74 -3.06
C TYR A 32 10.70 -10.43 -1.70
N GLY A 33 10.52 -11.76 -1.65
CA GLY A 33 11.02 -12.58 -0.53
C GLY A 33 9.97 -13.08 0.46
N PHE A 34 8.69 -13.14 0.10
CA PHE A 34 7.69 -13.81 0.94
C PHE A 34 7.54 -15.28 0.55
N ASP A 35 7.76 -16.20 1.50
CA ASP A 35 7.77 -17.66 1.26
C ASP A 35 6.45 -18.25 0.77
N ARG A 36 5.32 -17.60 1.04
CA ARG A 36 3.98 -18.13 0.75
C ARG A 36 3.10 -17.12 0.03
N SER A 37 2.55 -17.54 -1.10
CA SER A 37 1.47 -16.79 -1.75
C SER A 37 0.25 -16.73 -0.83
N ASN A 38 -0.55 -15.66 -0.95
CA ASN A 38 -1.83 -15.60 -0.28
C ASN A 38 -2.80 -16.61 -0.95
N LYS A 39 -3.85 -17.06 -0.25
CA LYS A 39 -4.86 -17.98 -0.83
C LYS A 39 -5.51 -17.41 -2.10
N ASP A 40 -5.52 -16.10 -2.22
CA ASP A 40 -6.08 -15.34 -3.34
C ASP A 40 -5.05 -14.97 -4.42
N GLY A 41 -3.76 -15.32 -4.24
CA GLY A 41 -2.67 -14.89 -5.13
C GLY A 41 -2.33 -13.39 -5.08
N GLY A 42 -3.14 -12.59 -4.37
CA GLY A 42 -2.95 -11.16 -4.20
C GLY A 42 -1.92 -10.77 -3.14
N ILE A 43 -1.38 -9.56 -3.28
CA ILE A 43 -0.46 -8.94 -2.34
C ILE A 43 -1.27 -8.16 -1.30
N SER A 44 -0.86 -8.22 -0.03
CA SER A 44 -1.51 -7.47 1.07
C SER A 44 -1.08 -6.00 1.09
N LEU A 45 -1.31 -5.28 -0.01
CA LEU A 45 -1.04 -3.85 -0.15
C LEU A 45 -2.30 -3.15 -0.65
N HIS A 46 -2.75 -2.12 0.05
CA HIS A 46 -3.98 -1.40 -0.27
C HIS A 46 -3.78 0.10 -0.12
N ALA A 47 -4.12 0.85 -1.17
CA ALA A 47 -4.10 2.30 -1.18
C ALA A 47 -5.35 2.84 -0.48
N ARG A 48 -5.24 3.11 0.82
CA ARG A 48 -6.37 3.58 1.65
C ARG A 48 -6.79 5.02 1.35
N LYS A 49 -5.82 5.87 1.05
CA LYS A 49 -6.01 7.31 0.89
C LYS A 49 -5.23 7.77 -0.35
N ALA A 50 -5.76 8.77 -1.03
CA ALA A 50 -5.07 9.51 -2.07
C ALA A 50 -5.50 10.97 -1.96
N GLU A 51 -4.52 11.87 -1.97
CA GLU A 51 -4.74 13.31 -1.91
C GLU A 51 -4.00 13.97 -3.06
N PHE A 52 -4.70 14.80 -3.82
CA PHE A 52 -4.11 15.56 -4.91
C PHE A 52 -4.87 16.86 -5.15
N ILE A 53 -4.19 17.83 -5.75
CA ILE A 53 -4.80 19.07 -6.20
C ILE A 53 -5.47 18.81 -7.56
N HIS A 54 -6.77 19.06 -7.65
CA HIS A 54 -7.49 18.91 -8.91
C HIS A 54 -6.91 19.88 -9.97
N PRO A 55 -6.48 19.41 -11.16
CA PRO A 55 -5.71 20.22 -12.11
C PRO A 55 -6.49 21.41 -12.68
N VAL A 56 -7.82 21.28 -12.77
CA VAL A 56 -8.71 22.35 -13.29
C VAL A 56 -9.26 23.25 -12.17
N SER A 57 -9.96 22.68 -11.18
CA SER A 57 -10.57 23.47 -10.09
C SER A 57 -9.59 23.96 -9.02
N LYS A 58 -8.34 23.47 -9.00
CA LYS A 58 -7.31 23.77 -7.98
C LYS A 58 -7.75 23.50 -6.54
N GLN A 59 -8.81 22.71 -6.35
CA GLN A 59 -9.28 22.31 -5.04
C GLN A 59 -8.58 21.04 -4.58
N LEU A 60 -8.38 20.94 -3.25
CA LEU A 60 -7.85 19.74 -2.63
C LEU A 60 -8.91 18.63 -2.72
N VAL A 61 -8.58 17.53 -3.40
CA VAL A 61 -9.42 16.35 -3.47
C VAL A 61 -8.79 15.25 -2.63
N VAL A 62 -9.56 14.78 -1.66
CA VAL A 62 -9.17 13.68 -0.76
C VAL A 62 -10.07 12.50 -1.07
N ILE A 63 -9.49 11.44 -1.64
CA ILE A 63 -10.19 10.18 -1.92
C ILE A 63 -9.77 9.18 -0.85
N THR A 64 -10.75 8.62 -0.14
CA THR A 64 -10.52 7.54 0.82
C THR A 64 -11.20 6.28 0.30
N ALA A 65 -10.42 5.23 0.09
CA ALA A 65 -10.94 3.92 -0.22
C ALA A 65 -11.36 3.23 1.08
N VAL A 66 -12.60 2.76 1.13
CA VAL A 66 -13.05 1.89 2.22
C VAL A 66 -12.35 0.56 2.09
N VAL A 67 -11.64 0.16 3.15
CA VAL A 67 -11.07 -1.19 3.23
C VAL A 67 -12.23 -2.14 3.46
N PHE A 68 -12.75 -2.74 2.39
CA PHE A 68 -13.71 -3.82 2.53
C PHE A 68 -12.97 -5.06 3.01
N SER A 69 -12.99 -5.31 4.31
CA SER A 69 -12.47 -6.56 4.83
C SER A 69 -13.20 -7.00 6.10
N PRO A 70 -13.95 -8.13 6.06
CA PRO A 70 -14.23 -8.93 7.24
C PRO A 70 -13.00 -9.73 7.74
N MET A 71 -11.81 -9.53 7.15
CA MET A 71 -10.60 -10.29 7.45
C MET A 71 -9.74 -9.59 8.51
N ARG A 72 -9.93 -9.97 9.79
CA ARG A 72 -8.93 -9.76 10.84
C ARG A 72 -7.65 -10.54 10.50
N PHE A 73 -6.76 -9.96 9.71
CA PHE A 73 -5.42 -10.52 9.50
C PHE A 73 -4.37 -9.74 10.30
N GLY A 74 -3.68 -10.45 11.18
CA GLY A 74 -2.47 -9.98 11.84
C GLY A 74 -1.36 -9.68 10.83
N GLY A 75 -0.74 -8.52 10.99
CA GLY A 75 0.61 -8.24 10.46
C GLY A 75 0.75 -7.80 9.00
N GLY A 76 -0.29 -7.24 8.36
CA GLY A 76 -0.17 -6.67 7.00
C GLY A 76 0.27 -5.20 6.98
N VAL A 77 1.15 -4.84 6.04
CA VAL A 77 1.60 -3.46 5.79
C VAL A 77 0.63 -2.77 4.84
N PHE A 78 -0.02 -1.68 5.26
CA PHE A 78 -1.00 -0.94 4.47
C PHE A 78 -0.40 0.37 3.96
N ALA A 79 0.09 0.38 2.73
CA ALA A 79 0.67 1.58 2.15
C ALA A 79 -0.42 2.60 1.76
N ALA A 80 -0.61 3.61 2.62
CA ALA A 80 -1.48 4.75 2.35
C ALA A 80 -0.75 5.81 1.52
N CYS A 81 -1.11 5.96 0.25
CA CYS A 81 -0.54 6.99 -0.62
C CYS A 81 -0.90 8.39 -0.08
N LEU A 82 0.09 9.21 0.26
CA LEU A 82 -0.12 10.61 0.61
C LEU A 82 0.76 11.50 -0.28
N GLY A 83 0.12 12.52 -0.86
CA GLY A 83 0.75 13.81 -1.10
C GLY A 83 1.55 13.98 -2.39
N LYS A 84 0.85 14.21 -3.51
CA LYS A 84 1.13 15.36 -4.38
C LYS A 84 -0.16 15.99 -4.87
#